data_AF-A0AAE1BFR4-F1
#
_entry.id   AF-A0AAE1BFR4-F1
#
_cell.length_a   1.000
_cell.length_b   1.000
_cell.length_c   1.000
_cell.angle_alpha   90.00
_cell.angle_beta   90.00
_cell.angle_gamma   90.00
#
_symmetry.space_group_name_H-M   'P 1'
#
loop_
_entity.id
_entity.type
_entity.pdbx_description
1 polymer ?
#
loop_
_entity_poly.entity_id
_entity_poly.type
_entity_poly.pdbx_seq_one_letter_code
_entity_poly.pdbx_strand_id
1 'polypeptide(L)'
;MTTGGIESCTSRNYSKTRTGGTEPCTSWNYSKTTTGGIESFTARNYSKTTTGGIESFTARNYIKTRTGGTETCTSRNYRKTRTDGMEPCTARNYSKTRTDGMGTCTARN
;
A
#
# COMPACT_ATOMS: atom_id res chain seq x y z
N MET A 1 14.77 -8.02 9.25
CA MET A 1 14.11 -6.72 9.51
C MET A 1 15.14 -5.63 9.21
N THR A 2 14.78 -4.61 8.44
CA THR A 2 15.66 -3.47 8.15
C THR A 2 15.07 -2.21 8.81
N THR A 3 15.90 -1.32 9.34
CA THR A 3 15.46 -0.09 10.02
C THR A 3 16.06 1.13 9.32
N GLY A 4 15.21 2.03 8.84
CA GLY A 4 15.63 3.28 8.21
C GLY A 4 16.36 3.13 6.86
N GLY A 5 16.70 4.26 6.25
CA GLY A 5 17.48 4.36 5.01
C GLY A 5 16.65 4.58 3.73
N ILE A 6 17.33 4.64 2.59
CA ILE A 6 16.72 4.67 1.26
C ILE A 6 17.07 3.37 0.56
N GLU A 7 16.07 2.64 0.08
CA GLU A 7 16.27 1.41 -0.68
C GLU A 7 15.40 1.44 -1.92
N SER A 8 15.93 1.01 -3.06
CA SER A 8 15.11 0.74 -4.24
C SER A 8 15.15 -0.74 -4.58
N CYS A 9 14.05 -1.28 -5.12
CA CYS A 9 14.02 -2.65 -5.59
C CYS A 9 13.33 -2.81 -6.94
N THR A 10 13.87 -3.74 -7.73
CA THR A 10 13.23 -4.29 -8.92
C THR A 10 13.35 -5.80 -8.85
N SER A 11 12.24 -6.50 -8.70
CA SER A 11 12.27 -7.96 -8.59
C SER A 11 10.99 -8.62 -9.07
N ARG A 12 11.06 -9.92 -9.39
CA ARG A 12 9.84 -10.68 -9.71
C ARG A 12 8.97 -10.88 -8.47
N ASN A 13 9.60 -11.22 -7.34
CA ASN A 13 8.94 -11.37 -6.05
C ASN A 13 9.70 -10.54 -5.02
N TYR A 14 8.98 -9.71 -4.27
CA TYR A 14 9.55 -8.90 -3.21
C TYR A 14 8.82 -9.20 -1.90
N SER A 15 9.59 -9.59 -0.87
CA SER A 15 9.09 -9.91 0.46
C SER A 15 9.99 -9.29 1.52
N LYS A 16 9.48 -8.39 2.36
CA LYS A 16 10.26 -7.77 3.45
C LYS A 16 9.45 -7.40 4.70
N THR A 17 10.20 -7.19 5.78
CA THR A 17 9.72 -6.52 6.99
C THR A 17 10.65 -5.34 7.30
N ARG A 18 10.10 -4.13 7.44
CA ARG A 18 10.88 -2.91 7.65
C ARG A 18 10.23 -1.95 8.66
N THR A 19 11.06 -1.16 9.31
CA THR A 19 10.63 -0.02 10.13
C THR A 19 11.23 1.27 9.58
N GLY A 20 10.38 2.19 9.13
CA GLY A 20 10.76 3.49 8.58
C GLY A 20 11.54 3.45 7.26
N GLY A 21 11.98 4.64 6.82
CA GLY A 21 12.76 4.84 5.60
C GLY A 21 11.93 5.14 4.35
N THR A 22 12.62 5.29 3.22
CA THR A 22 12.03 5.55 1.91
C THR A 22 12.27 4.39 0.96
N GLU A 23 11.23 3.89 0.30
CA GLU A 23 11.36 2.78 -0.66
C GLU A 23 10.49 2.93 -1.91
N PRO A 24 11.10 3.27 -3.05
CA PRO A 24 10.54 2.96 -4.36
C PRO A 24 10.76 1.48 -4.73
N CYS A 25 9.72 0.76 -5.12
CA CYS A 25 9.88 -0.60 -5.67
C CYS A 25 8.97 -0.90 -6.84
N THR A 26 9.49 -1.68 -7.77
CA THR A 26 8.71 -2.30 -8.84
C THR A 26 8.82 -3.82 -8.72
N SER A 27 7.68 -4.51 -8.57
CA SER A 27 7.70 -5.96 -8.55
C SER A 27 6.46 -6.61 -9.17
N TRP A 28 6.57 -7.87 -9.58
CA TRP A 28 5.36 -8.58 -10.03
C TRP A 28 4.47 -8.95 -8.85
N ASN A 29 5.08 -9.54 -7.82
CA ASN A 29 4.42 -9.82 -6.55
C ASN A 29 5.13 -9.05 -5.43
N TYR A 30 4.36 -8.31 -4.67
CA TYR A 30 4.84 -7.52 -3.54
C TYR A 30 4.12 -7.97 -2.27
N SER A 31 4.91 -8.36 -1.27
CA SER A 31 4.44 -8.71 0.07
C SER A 31 5.28 -7.98 1.10
N LYS A 32 4.69 -7.14 1.95
CA LYS A 32 5.49 -6.45 2.97
C LYS A 32 4.75 -6.21 4.27
N THR A 33 5.51 -6.16 5.35
CA THR A 33 5.09 -5.58 6.62
C THR A 33 5.93 -4.35 6.91
N THR A 34 5.30 -3.22 7.22
CA THR A 34 6.02 -1.97 7.45
C THR A 34 5.44 -1.16 8.59
N THR A 35 6.31 -0.57 9.39
CA THR A 35 5.94 0.42 10.42
C THR A 35 6.56 1.77 10.06
N GLY A 36 5.74 2.74 9.66
CA GLY A 36 6.16 4.07 9.22
C GLY A 36 6.93 4.09 7.91
N GLY A 37 7.34 5.28 7.46
CA GLY A 37 8.12 5.49 6.24
C GLY A 37 7.34 6.14 5.10
N ILE A 38 8.03 6.35 3.98
CA ILE A 38 7.50 6.90 2.74
C ILE A 38 7.75 5.91 1.62
N GLU A 39 6.71 5.46 0.95
CA GLU A 39 6.90 4.41 -0.04
C GLU A 39 6.11 4.62 -1.32
N SER A 40 6.68 4.14 -2.42
CA SER A 40 6.10 4.27 -3.76
C SER A 40 6.25 2.96 -4.53
N PHE A 41 5.13 2.37 -4.94
CA PHE A 41 5.15 1.01 -5.51
C PHE A 41 4.37 0.85 -6.79
N THR A 42 4.94 0.07 -7.71
CA THR A 42 4.21 -0.47 -8.86
C THR A 42 4.27 -1.99 -8.80
N ALA A 43 3.11 -2.65 -8.73
CA ALA A 43 3.07 -4.11 -8.70
C ALA A 43 1.91 -4.74 -9.47
N ARG A 44 2.05 -5.99 -9.92
CA ARG A 44 0.87 -6.69 -10.46
C ARG A 44 -0.04 -7.16 -9.32
N ASN A 45 0.54 -7.79 -8.31
CA ASN A 45 -0.14 -8.20 -7.09
C ASN A 45 0.55 -7.54 -5.89
N TYR A 46 -0.24 -6.85 -5.08
CA TYR A 46 0.24 -6.16 -3.90
C TYR A 46 -0.50 -6.65 -2.67
N SER A 47 0.26 -7.13 -1.69
CA SER A 47 -0.21 -7.50 -0.36
C SER A 47 0.64 -6.77 0.69
N LYS A 48 0.01 -6.03 1.58
CA LYS A 48 0.77 -5.32 2.62
C LYS A 48 0.03 -5.20 3.93
N THR A 49 0.80 -5.22 5.00
CA THR A 49 0.37 -4.74 6.32
C THR A 49 1.19 -3.51 6.68
N THR A 50 0.53 -2.42 7.07
CA THR A 50 1.23 -1.17 7.38
C THR A 50 0.66 -0.46 8.60
N THR A 51 1.55 0.04 9.45
CA THR A 51 1.21 0.92 10.56
C THR A 51 1.86 2.28 10.34
N GLY A 52 1.06 3.31 10.06
CA GLY A 52 1.53 4.68 9.79
C GLY A 52 2.17 4.87 8.41
N GLY A 53 2.72 6.07 8.16
CA GLY A 53 3.49 6.39 6.95
C GLY A 53 2.69 7.03 5.81
N ILE A 54 3.38 7.31 4.71
CA ILE A 54 2.83 7.90 3.48
C ILE A 54 3.12 6.95 2.32
N GLU A 55 2.08 6.56 1.58
CA GLU A 55 2.24 5.57 0.51
C GLU A 55 1.49 5.94 -0.76
N SER A 56 2.15 5.73 -1.89
CA SER A 56 1.56 5.88 -3.22
C SER A 56 1.79 4.60 -4.00
N PHE A 57 0.74 4.03 -4.60
CA PHE A 57 0.93 2.78 -5.34
C PHE A 57 -0.06 2.58 -6.48
N THR A 58 0.42 1.82 -7.45
CA THR A 58 -0.34 1.33 -8.59
C THR A 58 -0.27 -0.19 -8.62
N ALA A 59 -1.41 -0.87 -8.56
CA ALA A 59 -1.43 -2.32 -8.64
C ALA A 59 -2.61 -2.90 -9.43
N ARG A 60 -2.44 -4.07 -10.07
CA ARG A 60 -3.60 -4.73 -10.70
C ARG A 60 -4.53 -5.30 -9.63
N ASN A 61 -3.97 -6.07 -8.70
CA ASN A 61 -4.65 -6.59 -7.53
C ASN A 61 -4.02 -6.01 -6.27
N TYR A 62 -4.86 -5.45 -5.41
CA TYR A 62 -4.44 -4.77 -4.22
C TYR A 62 -5.16 -5.32 -2.99
N ILE A 63 -4.38 -5.79 -2.03
CA ILE A 63 -4.85 -6.25 -0.73
C ILE A 63 -4.02 -5.55 0.34
N LYS A 64 -4.66 -4.83 1.26
CA LYS A 64 -3.93 -4.22 2.36
C LYS A 64 -4.69 -4.21 3.67
N THR A 65 -3.93 -4.35 4.75
CA THR A 65 -4.35 -3.99 6.10
C THR A 65 -3.57 -2.77 6.55
N ARG A 66 -4.25 -1.72 7.00
CA ARG A 66 -3.59 -0.48 7.39
C ARG A 66 -4.13 0.11 8.69
N THR A 67 -3.21 0.55 9.52
CA THR A 67 -3.49 1.33 10.73
C THR A 67 -2.83 2.70 10.62
N GLY A 68 -3.60 3.77 10.37
CA GLY A 68 -3.13 5.16 10.38
C GLY A 68 -2.32 5.62 9.15
N GLY A 69 -2.27 6.95 8.94
CA GLY A 69 -1.46 7.64 7.92
C GLY A 69 -2.18 7.90 6.57
N THR A 70 -1.41 8.33 5.56
CA THR A 70 -1.93 8.78 4.26
C THR A 70 -1.60 7.81 3.14
N GLU A 71 -2.55 7.61 2.21
CA GLU A 71 -2.32 6.78 1.05
C GLU A 71 -3.08 7.16 -0.19
N THR A 72 -2.42 7.00 -1.34
CA THR A 72 -3.02 7.12 -2.66
C THR A 72 -2.90 5.81 -3.41
N CYS A 73 -4.03 5.28 -3.89
CA CYS A 73 -4.10 4.04 -4.64
C CYS A 73 -4.68 4.22 -6.04
N THR A 74 -4.06 3.58 -7.02
CA THR A 74 -4.77 3.15 -8.24
C THR A 74 -4.72 1.63 -8.37
N SER A 75 -5.88 0.97 -8.49
CA SER A 75 -5.88 -0.46 -8.79
C SER A 75 -7.03 -0.94 -9.68
N ARG A 76 -6.95 -2.17 -10.19
CA ARG A 76 -8.12 -2.78 -10.86
C ARG A 76 -9.02 -3.45 -9.84
N ASN A 77 -8.44 -4.26 -8.96
CA ASN A 77 -9.15 -4.89 -7.84
C ASN A 77 -8.56 -4.36 -6.54
N TYR A 78 -9.41 -3.80 -5.69
CA TYR A 78 -9.03 -3.20 -4.43
C TYR A 78 -9.76 -3.86 -3.27
N ARG A 79 -9.00 -4.46 -2.35
CA ARG A 79 -9.48 -4.93 -1.07
C ARG A 79 -8.67 -4.30 0.06
N LYS A 80 -9.33 -3.65 1.00
CA LYS A 80 -8.63 -3.05 2.13
C LYS A 80 -9.39 -3.13 3.45
N THR A 81 -8.65 -3.40 4.51
CA THR A 81 -9.08 -3.17 5.88
C THR A 81 -8.30 -1.99 6.45
N ARG A 82 -9.01 -1.03 7.05
CA ARG A 82 -8.39 0.19 7.59
C ARG A 82 -8.95 0.56 8.95
N THR A 83 -8.05 0.93 9.86
CA THR A 83 -8.45 1.45 11.18
C THR A 83 -8.47 2.98 11.24
N ASP A 84 -7.59 3.73 10.54
CA ASP A 84 -7.57 5.21 10.56
C ASP A 84 -6.81 5.86 9.37
N GLY A 85 -7.11 7.13 9.04
CA GLY A 85 -6.28 8.05 8.22
C GLY A 85 -6.98 8.68 6.99
N MET A 86 -6.21 9.25 6.04
CA MET A 86 -6.69 9.80 4.75
C MET A 86 -6.39 8.87 3.55
N GLU A 87 -7.36 8.68 2.64
CA GLU A 87 -7.16 7.81 1.47
C GLU A 87 -8.03 8.17 0.26
N PRO A 88 -7.45 8.81 -0.76
CA PRO A 88 -7.96 8.75 -2.13
C PRO A 88 -7.62 7.41 -2.81
N CYS A 89 -8.60 6.79 -3.46
CA CYS A 89 -8.33 5.69 -4.39
C CYS A 89 -9.15 5.71 -5.69
N THR A 90 -8.61 5.07 -6.72
CA THR A 90 -9.35 4.73 -7.94
C THR A 90 -9.26 3.22 -8.16
N ALA A 91 -10.42 2.56 -8.23
CA ALA A 91 -10.49 1.11 -8.45
C ALA A 91 -11.60 0.72 -9.42
N ARG A 92 -11.48 -0.41 -10.12
CA ARG A 92 -12.61 -0.95 -10.91
C ARG A 92 -13.54 -1.78 -10.04
N ASN A 93 -12.97 -2.71 -9.28
CA ASN A 93 -13.67 -3.47 -8.26
C ASN A 93 -13.13 -3.03 -6.90
N TYR A 94 -14.03 -2.67 -5.99
CA TYR A 94 -13.68 -2.07 -4.71
C TYR A 94 -14.41 -2.73 -3.54
N SER A 95 -13.66 -3.13 -2.52
CA SER A 95 -14.19 -3.64 -1.26
C SER A 95 -13.35 -3.10 -0.11
N LYS A 96 -13.97 -2.34 0.79
CA LYS A 96 -13.26 -1.76 1.95
C LYS A 96 -14.06 -1.93 3.22
N THR A 97 -13.35 -2.28 4.28
CA THR A 97 -13.82 -2.17 5.65
C THR A 97 -13.03 -1.05 6.33
N ARG A 98 -13.73 -0.08 6.92
CA ARG A 98 -13.12 1.03 7.65
C ARG A 98 -13.71 1.11 9.05
N THR A 99 -12.84 1.21 10.06
CA THR A 99 -13.23 1.50 11.44
C THR A 99 -13.34 3.00 11.64
N ASP A 100 -12.27 3.77 11.34
CA ASP A 100 -12.24 5.23 11.45
C ASP A 100 -11.43 5.91 10.30
N GLY A 101 -11.53 7.25 10.22
CA GLY A 101 -10.80 8.10 9.27
C GLY A 101 -11.62 8.66 8.10
N MET A 102 -10.97 9.29 7.13
CA MET A 102 -11.59 9.86 5.92
C MET A 102 -11.00 9.25 4.64
N GLY A 103 -11.78 9.16 3.58
CA GLY A 103 -11.31 8.62 2.32
C GLY A 103 -12.41 8.48 1.29
N THR A 104 -12.04 8.73 0.04
CA THR A 104 -12.91 8.68 -1.11
C THR A 104 -12.31 7.72 -2.12
N CYS A 105 -13.15 6.83 -2.64
CA CYS A 105 -12.71 5.84 -3.61
C CYS A 105 -13.65 5.87 -4.81
N THR A 106 -13.07 6.17 -5.97
CA THR A 106 -13.83 6.27 -7.21
C THR A 106 -13.81 4.91 -7.91
N ALA A 107 -15.01 4.36 -8.13
CA ALA A 107 -15.17 3.18 -8.97
C ALA A 107 -15.18 3.61 -10.45
N ARG A 108 -14.35 3.01 -11.31
CA ARG A 108 -14.40 3.19 -12.78
C ARG A 108 -14.72 1.87 -13.45
N ASN A 109 -15.89 1.79 -14.11
CA ASN A 109 -16.38 0.58 -14.81
C ASN A 109 -15.67 0.31 -16.13
#